data_AF-A0A5C7TBY5-F1
#
_entry.id   AF-A0A5C7TBY5-F1
#
_cell.length_a   1.000
_cell.length_b   1.000
_cell.length_c   1.000
_cell.angle_alpha   90.00
_cell.angle_beta   90.00
_cell.angle_gamma   90.00
#
_symmetry.space_group_name_H-M   'P 1'
#
loop_
_entity.id
_entity.type
_entity.pdbx_description
1 polymer ?
#
loop_
_entity_poly.entity_id
_entity_poly.type
_entity_poly.pdbx_seq_one_letter_code
_entity_poly.pdbx_strand_id
1 'polypeptide(L)' 'MEKPILRIVLILTGILTFSISALSSAPARCLSLSHANDKALCLAKAQLDVSRCDQISDGTLQQQCQEAVHTTN' A
#
# COMPACT_ATOMS: atom_id res chain seq x y z
N MET A 1 9.89 45.05 15.78
CA MET A 1 8.82 44.80 14.79
C MET A 1 9.23 43.56 14.00
N GLU A 2 8.92 42.37 14.50
CA GLU A 2 9.48 41.11 13.97
C GLU A 2 8.38 40.07 13.95
N LYS A 3 7.55 40.06 12.89
CA LYS A 3 6.40 39.14 12.78
C LYS A 3 5.94 38.74 11.37
N PRO A 4 6.65 38.98 10.25
CA PRO A 4 6.24 38.40 8.96
C PRO A 4 6.82 36.99 8.72
N ILE A 5 8.02 36.70 9.23
CA ILE A 5 8.76 35.46 8.89
C ILE A 5 8.14 34.22 9.55
N LEU A 6 7.67 34.36 10.80
CA LEU A 6 7.07 33.25 11.55
C LEU A 6 5.79 32.69 10.89
N ARG A 7 5.02 33.54 10.19
CA ARG A 7 3.80 33.10 9.51
C ARG A 7 4.08 32.32 8.23
N ILE A 8 5.15 32.67 7.51
CA ILE A 8 5.54 32.00 6.27
C ILE A 8 6.10 30.61 6.57
N VAL A 9 6.89 30.46 7.64
CA VAL A 9 7.45 29.17 8.07
C VAL A 9 6.35 28.17 8.44
N LEU A 10 5.32 28.62 9.18
CA LEU A 10 4.21 27.75 9.59
C LEU A 10 3.40 27.21 8.41
N ILE A 11 3.24 28.00 7.35
CA ILE A 11 2.53 27.58 6.14
C ILE A 11 3.38 26.56 5.35
N LEU A 12 4.69 26.78 5.23
CA LEU A 12 5.59 25.84 4.55
C LEU A 12 5.68 24.48 5.26
N THR A 13 5.72 24.47 6.60
CA THR A 13 5.78 23.21 7.37
C THR A 13 4.44 22.47 7.40
N GLY A 14 3.30 23.17 7.27
CA GLY A 14 1.97 22.53 7.29
C GLY A 14 1.66 21.70 6.04
N ILE A 15 2.23 22.07 4.89
CA ILE A 15 1.99 21.37 3.61
C ILE A 15 2.81 20.07 3.54
N LEU A 16 4.00 20.03 4.15
CA LEU A 16 4.89 18.87 4.08
C LEU A 16 4.38 17.64 4.86
N THR A 17 3.52 17.83 5.88
CA THR A 17 3.02 16.75 6.73
C THR A 17 1.70 16.12 6.28
N PHE A 18 1.02 16.65 5.25
CA PHE A 18 -0.30 16.13 4.86
C PHE A 18 -0.25 14.87 3.97
N SER A 19 0.92 14.53 3.38
CA SER A 19 0.98 13.52 2.33
C SER A 19 1.16 12.06 2.76
N ILE A 20 1.24 11.73 4.06
CA ILE A 20 1.67 10.37 4.49
C ILE A 20 0.52 9.49 5.04
N SER A 21 -0.68 10.02 5.22
CA SER A 21 -1.74 9.28 5.96
C SER A 21 -2.54 8.28 5.13
N ALA A 22 -2.16 7.98 3.89
CA ALA A 22 -2.89 7.06 3.01
C ALA A 22 -2.28 5.66 2.90
N LEU A 23 -1.32 5.27 3.77
CA LEU A 23 -0.80 3.90 3.78
C LEU A 23 -1.74 2.94 4.52
N SER A 24 -2.86 2.69 3.82
CA SER A 24 -3.71 1.52 3.77
C SER A 24 -3.73 0.59 5.01
N SER A 25 -4.88 0.58 5.67
CA SER A 25 -5.35 -0.48 6.57
C SER A 25 -5.77 -1.77 5.83
N ALA A 26 -5.51 -1.88 4.53
CA ALA A 26 -5.79 -3.06 3.69
C ALA A 26 -4.76 -4.20 3.88
N PRO A 27 -3.43 -3.96 3.80
CA PRO A 27 -2.43 -5.00 4.07
C PRO A 27 -2.51 -5.59 5.48
N ALA A 28 -2.95 -4.81 6.48
CA ALA A 28 -3.12 -5.25 7.85
C ALA A 28 -4.13 -6.41 7.99
N ARG A 29 -5.22 -6.39 7.21
CA ARG A 29 -6.20 -7.48 7.17
C ARG A 29 -5.57 -8.74 6.59
N CYS A 30 -4.75 -8.57 5.56
CA CYS A 30 -4.08 -9.66 4.86
C CYS A 30 -3.00 -10.36 5.72
N LEU A 31 -2.32 -9.59 6.58
CA LEU A 31 -1.28 -10.10 7.49
C LEU A 31 -1.83 -11.11 8.51
N SER A 32 -3.12 -11.04 8.83
CA SER A 32 -3.79 -11.94 9.77
C SER A 32 -4.24 -13.29 9.16
N LEU A 33 -4.07 -13.50 7.85
CA LEU A 33 -4.37 -14.79 7.23
C LEU A 33 -3.30 -15.82 7.59
N SER A 34 -3.74 -17.01 8.01
CA SER A 34 -2.85 -18.14 8.32
C SER A 34 -2.32 -18.87 7.09
N HIS A 35 -3.07 -18.88 5.98
CA HIS A 35 -2.61 -19.51 4.74
C HIS A 35 -1.70 -18.58 3.95
N ALA A 36 -0.49 -19.06 3.63
CA ALA A 36 0.54 -18.29 2.93
C ALA A 36 0.08 -17.82 1.55
N ASN A 37 -0.59 -18.69 0.79
CA ASN A 37 -1.09 -18.38 -0.55
C ASN A 37 -2.18 -17.30 -0.52
N ASP A 38 -3.17 -17.43 0.36
CA ASP A 38 -4.25 -16.45 0.51
C ASP A 38 -3.73 -15.10 1.01
N LYS A 39 -2.74 -15.14 1.92
CA LYS A 39 -2.04 -13.95 2.42
C LYS A 39 -1.30 -13.23 1.29
N ALA A 40 -0.55 -13.97 0.47
CA ALA A 40 0.18 -13.43 -0.66
C ALA A 40 -0.77 -12.82 -1.70
N LEU A 41 -1.85 -13.51 -2.06
CA LEU A 41 -2.90 -13.01 -2.96
C LEU A 41 -3.53 -11.71 -2.43
N CYS A 42 -3.92 -11.68 -1.15
CA CYS A 42 -4.54 -10.52 -0.52
C CYS A 42 -3.58 -9.32 -0.50
N LEU A 43 -2.31 -9.55 -0.17
CA LEU A 43 -1.28 -8.50 -0.15
C LEU A 43 -0.98 -7.99 -1.56
N ALA A 44 -0.92 -8.87 -2.56
CA ALA A 44 -0.70 -8.51 -3.96
C ALA A 44 -1.82 -7.58 -4.47
N LYS A 45 -3.10 -7.90 -4.19
CA LYS A 45 -4.23 -7.04 -4.55
C LYS A 45 -4.26 -5.73 -3.76
N ALA A 46 -4.02 -5.79 -2.45
CA ALA A 46 -4.07 -4.62 -1.58
C ALA A 46 -2.96 -3.59 -1.87
N GLN A 47 -1.82 -4.06 -2.39
CA GLN A 47 -0.66 -3.22 -2.73
C GLN A 47 -0.51 -3.01 -4.23
N LEU A 48 -1.38 -3.61 -5.07
CA LEU A 48 -1.23 -3.63 -6.53
C LEU A 48 0.16 -4.12 -6.97
N ASP A 49 0.73 -5.06 -6.21
CA ASP A 49 2.10 -5.54 -6.37
C ASP A 49 2.11 -6.99 -6.86
N VAL A 50 2.44 -7.16 -8.13
CA VAL A 50 2.44 -8.48 -8.79
C VAL A 50 3.59 -9.38 -8.32
N SER A 51 4.69 -8.80 -7.83
CA SER A 51 5.84 -9.57 -7.32
C SER A 51 5.46 -10.38 -6.08
N ARG A 52 4.43 -9.98 -5.35
CA ARG A 52 3.89 -10.79 -4.24
C ARG A 52 3.20 -12.07 -4.68
N CYS A 53 2.71 -12.16 -5.91
CA CYS A 53 2.12 -13.39 -6.44
C CYS A 53 3.15 -14.52 -6.58
N ASP A 54 4.44 -14.20 -6.70
CA ASP A 54 5.53 -15.18 -6.78
C ASP A 54 5.72 -15.99 -5.49
N GLN A 55 5.19 -15.49 -4.35
CA GLN A 55 5.20 -16.21 -3.07
C GLN A 55 4.10 -17.27 -2.96
N ILE A 56 3.24 -17.40 -3.97
CA ILE A 56 2.17 -18.40 -4.01
C ILE A 56 2.73 -19.69 -4.58
N SER A 57 2.71 -20.77 -3.80
CA SER A 57 3.26 -22.07 -4.25
C SER A 57 2.34 -22.82 -5.22
N ASP A 58 1.07 -22.44 -5.29
CA ASP A 58 0.09 -23.03 -6.23
C ASP A 58 0.12 -22.29 -7.56
N GLY A 59 0.52 -22.95 -8.64
CA GLY A 59 0.72 -22.32 -9.95
C GLY A 59 -0.56 -21.73 -10.56
N THR A 60 -1.72 -22.37 -10.33
CA THR A 60 -3.01 -21.85 -10.82
C THR A 60 -3.41 -20.60 -10.04
N LEU A 61 -3.22 -20.62 -8.72
CA LEU A 61 -3.51 -19.48 -7.86
C LEU A 61 -2.53 -18.31 -8.10
N GLN A 62 -1.27 -18.61 -8.46
CA GLN A 62 -0.28 -17.63 -8.87
C GLN A 62 -0.69 -16.91 -10.16
N GLN A 63 -1.13 -17.64 -11.19
CA GLN A 63 -1.62 -17.01 -12.43
C GLN A 63 -2.85 -16.12 -12.18
N GLN A 64 -3.83 -16.60 -11.42
CA GLN A 64 -5.01 -15.80 -11.05
C GLN A 64 -4.63 -14.54 -10.26
N CYS A 65 -3.61 -14.63 -9.41
CA CYS A 65 -3.08 -13.49 -8.67
C CYS A 65 -2.53 -12.44 -9.64
N GLN A 66 -1.69 -12.84 -10.60
CA GLN A 66 -1.08 -11.94 -11.56
C GLN A 66 -2.13 -11.23 -12.42
N GLU A 67 -3.12 -11.97 -12.92
CA GLU A 67 -4.24 -11.42 -13.69
C GLU A 67 -5.05 -10.42 -12.86
N ALA A 68 -5.40 -10.78 -11.63
CA ALA A 68 -6.18 -9.90 -10.76
C ALA A 68 -5.45 -8.59 -10.42
N VAL A 69 -4.13 -8.63 -10.24
CA VAL A 69 -3.33 -7.43 -9.98
C VAL A 69 -3.21 -6.58 -11.25
N HIS A 70 -2.94 -7.19 -12.41
CA HIS A 70 -2.84 -6.47 -13.69
C HIS A 70 -4.15 -5.80 -14.11
N THR A 71 -5.30 -6.40 -13.80
CA THR A 71 -6.62 -5.87 -14.20
C THR A 71 -7.07 -4.67 -13.35
N THR A 72 -6.33 -4.34 -12.29
CA THR A 72 -6.67 -3.23 -11.37
C THR A 72 -5.87 -1.95 -11.69
N ASN A 73 -5.14 -1.90 -12.82
CA ASN A 73 -4.52 -0.68 -13.40
C ASN A 73 -5.45 -0.07 -14.45
#